data_AF-A0AAD8Y2I8-F1
#
_entry.id   AF-A0AAD8Y2I8-F1
#
_cell.length_a   1.000
_cell.length_b   1.000
_cell.length_c   1.000
_cell.angle_alpha   90.00
_cell.angle_beta   90.00
_cell.angle_gamma   90.00
#
_symmetry.space_group_name_H-M   'P 1'
#
loop_
_entity.id
_entity.type
_entity.pdbx_description
1 polymer ?
#
loop_
_entity_poly.entity_id
_entity_poly.type
_entity_poly.pdbx_seq_one_letter_code
_entity_poly.pdbx_strand_id
1 'polypeptide(L)'
;MNKAAELGLEMAHHSLGIAYAYGDEGEKNEKKALYHFRLAAIGGLLEARHILGQSWLQRDPNMAYKHFLIAAEAGYDESLKEVKTGYAEGHVKKDVFEKALRAHKAAKDEVKSEPRDKAAEWYRRHGPS
;
A
#
# COMPACT_ATOMS: atom_id res chain seq x y z
N MET A 1 -13.56 19.13 -0.68
CA MET A 1 -13.93 18.39 0.53
C MET A 1 -13.72 16.87 0.45
N ASN A 2 -13.28 16.26 -0.67
CA ASN A 2 -13.44 14.81 -0.85
C ASN A 2 -12.23 13.94 -0.46
N LYS A 3 -11.00 14.30 -0.86
CA LYS A 3 -9.83 13.40 -0.66
C LYS A 3 -9.37 13.25 0.80
N ALA A 4 -9.47 14.31 1.61
CA ALA A 4 -9.12 14.26 3.03
C ALA A 4 -10.13 13.43 3.85
N ALA A 5 -11.41 13.48 3.47
CA ALA A 5 -12.46 12.68 4.11
C ALA A 5 -12.32 11.19 3.75
N GLU A 6 -12.01 10.87 2.50
CA GLU A 6 -11.71 9.51 2.02
C GLU A 6 -10.50 8.92 2.77
N LEU A 7 -9.39 9.65 2.83
CA LEU A 7 -8.20 9.20 3.58
C LEU A 7 -8.48 9.02 5.07
N GLY A 8 -9.29 9.90 5.66
CA GLY A 8 -9.73 9.77 7.06
C GLY A 8 -10.54 8.50 7.30
N LEU A 9 -11.43 8.15 6.37
CA LEU A 9 -12.23 6.93 6.45
C LEU A 9 -11.37 5.66 6.28
N GLU A 10 -10.40 5.69 5.36
CA GLU A 10 -9.44 4.60 5.15
C GLU A 10 -8.60 4.32 6.40
N MET A 11 -8.06 5.39 7.01
CA MET A 11 -7.31 5.27 8.26
C MET A 11 -8.19 4.75 9.40
N ALA A 12 -9.45 5.19 9.50
CA ALA A 12 -10.37 4.68 10.50
C ALA A 12 -10.62 3.17 10.34
N HIS A 13 -10.82 2.70 9.10
CA HIS A 13 -10.91 1.27 8.83
C HIS A 13 -9.60 0.53 9.15
N HIS A 14 -8.44 1.10 8.86
CA HIS A 14 -7.17 0.49 9.25
C HIS A 14 -7.02 0.33 10.76
N SER A 15 -7.33 1.38 11.53
CA SER A 15 -7.31 1.35 12.99
C SER A 15 -8.27 0.31 13.56
N LEU A 16 -9.50 0.20 13.03
CA LEU A 16 -10.44 -0.86 13.41
C LEU A 16 -9.90 -2.25 13.07
N GLY A 17 -9.24 -2.40 11.93
CA GLY A 17 -8.58 -3.65 11.54
C GLY A 17 -7.55 -4.09 12.57
N ILE A 18 -6.68 -3.17 13.00
CA ILE A 18 -5.69 -3.39 14.05
C ILE A 18 -6.38 -3.75 15.38
N ALA A 19 -7.38 -2.97 15.79
CA ALA A 19 -8.08 -3.19 17.05
C ALA A 19 -8.70 -4.60 17.14
N TYR A 20 -9.34 -5.07 16.06
CA TYR A 20 -9.86 -6.44 15.99
C TYR A 20 -8.78 -7.52 15.91
N ALA A 21 -7.61 -7.24 15.32
CA ALA A 21 -6.51 -8.19 15.24
C ALA A 21 -5.84 -8.43 16.62
N TYR A 22 -5.72 -7.36 17.43
CA TYR A 22 -5.08 -7.41 18.74
C TYR A 22 -6.04 -7.63 19.90
N GLY A 23 -7.33 -7.34 19.72
CA GLY A 23 -8.35 -7.42 20.78
C GLY A 23 -8.45 -6.15 21.61
N ASP A 24 -8.07 -5.00 21.05
CA ASP A 24 -8.09 -3.72 21.79
C ASP A 24 -9.53 -3.24 22.06
N GLU A 25 -10.50 -3.72 21.27
CA GLU A 25 -11.94 -3.49 21.45
C GLU A 25 -12.68 -4.72 22.02
N GLY A 26 -11.98 -5.67 22.65
CA GLY A 26 -12.56 -6.88 23.23
C GLY A 26 -11.83 -8.15 22.78
N GLU A 27 -12.55 -9.15 22.27
CA GLU A 27 -11.90 -10.38 21.79
C GLU A 27 -11.33 -10.21 20.38
N LYS A 28 -10.19 -10.86 20.14
CA LYS A 28 -9.58 -10.95 18.80
C LYS A 28 -10.57 -11.52 17.79
N ASN A 29 -10.72 -10.85 16.66
CA ASN A 29 -11.60 -11.28 15.59
C ASN A 29 -10.94 -11.08 14.22
N GLU A 30 -10.23 -12.11 13.76
CA GLU A 30 -9.52 -12.10 12.47
C GLU A 30 -10.44 -11.78 11.29
N LYS A 31 -11.69 -12.29 11.29
CA LYS A 31 -12.64 -12.02 10.20
C LYS A 31 -13.01 -10.55 10.11
N LYS A 32 -13.28 -9.90 11.25
CA LYS A 32 -13.56 -8.46 11.30
C LYS A 32 -12.32 -7.63 10.97
N ALA A 33 -11.15 -8.04 11.44
CA ALA A 33 -9.89 -7.39 11.09
C ALA A 33 -9.67 -7.38 9.57
N LEU A 34 -9.77 -8.55 8.92
CA LEU A 34 -9.61 -8.68 7.47
C LEU A 34 -10.67 -7.91 6.68
N TYR A 35 -11.91 -7.84 7.18
CA TYR A 35 -12.95 -7.02 6.57
C TYR A 35 -12.56 -5.54 6.55
N HIS A 36 -12.09 -5.01 7.69
CA HIS A 36 -11.68 -3.62 7.79
C HIS A 36 -10.40 -3.30 7.00
N PHE A 37 -9.40 -4.20 7.02
CA PHE A 37 -8.23 -4.07 6.15
C PHE A 37 -8.60 -4.08 4.67
N ARG A 38 -9.60 -4.87 4.27
CA ARG A 38 -10.12 -4.84 2.89
C ARG A 38 -10.71 -3.48 2.53
N LEU A 39 -11.49 -2.85 3.41
CA LEU A 39 -12.05 -1.53 3.15
C LEU A 39 -10.96 -0.46 3.03
N ALA A 40 -9.99 -0.45 3.96
CA ALA A 40 -8.84 0.45 3.92
C ALA A 40 -7.99 0.25 2.65
N ALA A 41 -7.74 -1.00 2.26
CA ALA A 41 -7.01 -1.32 1.03
C ALA A 41 -7.74 -0.90 -0.24
N ILE A 42 -9.09 -0.98 -0.28
CA ILE A 42 -9.91 -0.50 -1.40
C ILE A 42 -9.83 1.01 -1.54
N GLY A 43 -9.80 1.76 -0.43
CA GLY A 43 -9.65 3.21 -0.48
C GLY A 43 -8.24 3.67 -0.89
N GLY A 44 -7.22 2.83 -0.66
CA GLY A 44 -5.88 3.07 -1.20
C GLY A 44 -4.76 2.93 -0.18
N LEU A 45 -5.07 2.59 1.07
CA LEU A 45 -4.06 2.39 2.09
C LEU A 45 -3.19 1.17 1.79
N LEU A 46 -1.94 1.43 1.38
CA LEU A 46 -1.00 0.41 0.92
C LEU A 46 -0.60 -0.56 2.05
N GLU A 47 -0.49 -0.05 3.28
CA GLU A 47 -0.23 -0.87 4.47
C GLU A 47 -1.33 -1.91 4.71
N ALA A 48 -2.61 -1.49 4.65
CA ALA A 48 -3.73 -2.43 4.76
C ALA A 48 -3.70 -3.50 3.66
N ARG A 49 -3.31 -3.11 2.44
CA ARG A 49 -3.14 -4.05 1.33
C ARG A 49 -2.00 -5.03 1.55
N HIS A 50 -0.89 -4.57 2.15
CA HIS A 50 0.21 -5.42 2.56
C HIS A 50 -0.24 -6.45 3.61
N ILE A 51 -0.98 -6.02 4.64
CA ILE A 51 -1.52 -6.90 5.69
C ILE A 51 -2.44 -7.98 5.09
N LEU A 52 -3.28 -7.62 4.11
CA LEU A 52 -4.06 -8.61 3.37
C LEU A 52 -3.16 -9.64 2.67
N GLY A 53 -2.08 -9.20 2.00
CA GLY A 53 -1.10 -10.11 1.41
C GLY A 53 -0.51 -11.08 2.42
N GLN A 54 -0.10 -10.59 3.60
CA GLN A 54 0.40 -11.43 4.69
C GLN A 54 -0.64 -12.46 5.16
N SER A 55 -1.91 -12.07 5.27
CA SER A 55 -3.00 -12.97 5.67
C SER A 55 -3.26 -14.10 4.66
N TRP A 56 -2.91 -13.89 3.40
CA TRP A 56 -3.07 -14.88 2.33
C TRP A 56 -1.87 -15.80 2.18
N LEU A 57 -0.66 -15.47 2.68
CA LEU A 57 0.57 -16.23 2.42
C LEU A 57 0.43 -17.73 2.74
N GLN A 58 -0.17 -18.08 3.87
CA GLN A 58 -0.35 -19.48 4.27
C GLN A 58 -1.54 -20.17 3.58
N ARG A 59 -2.49 -19.41 3.02
CA ARG A 59 -3.74 -19.91 2.45
C ARG A 59 -3.66 -20.08 0.93
N ASP A 60 -3.17 -19.05 0.27
CA ASP A 60 -3.02 -18.95 -1.18
C ASP A 60 -1.88 -17.96 -1.50
N PRO A 61 -0.64 -18.45 -1.69
CA PRO A 61 0.50 -17.63 -2.06
C PRO A 61 0.27 -16.81 -3.33
N ASN A 62 -0.47 -17.32 -4.30
CA ASN A 62 -0.74 -16.57 -5.54
C ASN A 62 -1.62 -15.34 -5.25
N MET A 63 -2.60 -15.46 -4.37
CA MET A 63 -3.40 -14.31 -3.92
C MET A 63 -2.58 -13.35 -3.05
N ALA A 64 -1.72 -13.87 -2.18
CA ALA A 64 -0.81 -13.04 -1.38
C ALA A 64 0.07 -12.16 -2.28
N TYR A 65 0.75 -12.76 -3.26
CA TYR A 65 1.62 -12.02 -4.17
C TYR A 65 0.86 -11.04 -5.07
N LYS A 66 -0.42 -11.27 -5.40
CA LYS A 66 -1.25 -10.24 -6.05
C LYS A 66 -1.43 -9.00 -5.17
N HIS A 67 -1.70 -9.19 -3.87
CA HIS A 67 -1.82 -8.07 -2.92
C HIS A 67 -0.49 -7.31 -2.79
N PHE A 68 0.62 -8.03 -2.63
CA PHE A 68 1.94 -7.42 -2.55
C PHE A 68 2.33 -6.69 -3.84
N LEU A 69 2.07 -7.27 -5.01
CA LEU A 69 2.36 -6.62 -6.30
C LEU A 69 1.65 -5.28 -6.44
N ILE A 70 0.36 -5.20 -6.12
CA ILE A 70 -0.38 -3.94 -6.22
C ILE A 70 0.20 -2.88 -5.27
N ALA A 71 0.52 -3.25 -4.03
CA ALA A 71 1.13 -2.31 -3.08
C ALA A 71 2.56 -1.91 -3.49
N ALA A 72 3.35 -2.85 -4.00
CA ALA A 72 4.70 -2.60 -4.49
C ALA A 72 4.70 -1.69 -5.72
N GLU A 73 3.84 -1.95 -6.71
CA GLU A 73 3.65 -1.10 -7.90
C GLU A 73 3.26 0.33 -7.53
N ALA A 74 2.53 0.51 -6.42
CA ALA A 74 2.16 1.82 -5.86
C ALA A 74 3.25 2.46 -4.98
N GLY A 75 4.44 1.88 -4.87
CA GLY A 75 5.57 2.48 -4.16
C GLY A 75 5.79 1.98 -2.72
N TYR A 76 5.07 0.96 -2.25
CA TYR A 76 5.23 0.42 -0.89
C TYR A 76 6.44 -0.52 -0.78
N ASP A 77 7.39 -0.21 0.10
CA ASP A 77 8.68 -0.88 0.18
C ASP A 77 8.61 -2.28 0.77
N GLU A 78 7.85 -2.49 1.84
CA GLU A 78 7.70 -3.78 2.49
C GLU A 78 7.10 -4.80 1.52
N SER A 79 6.07 -4.40 0.76
CA SER A 79 5.50 -5.26 -0.28
C SER A 79 6.48 -5.56 -1.41
N LEU A 80 7.35 -4.61 -1.79
CA LEU A 80 8.37 -4.89 -2.80
C LEU A 80 9.40 -5.93 -2.31
N LYS A 81 9.74 -5.93 -1.02
CA LYS A 81 10.59 -6.97 -0.41
C LYS A 81 9.93 -8.35 -0.51
N GLU A 82 8.64 -8.44 -0.21
CA GLU A 82 7.89 -9.69 -0.35
C GLU A 82 7.86 -10.16 -1.80
N VAL A 83 7.58 -9.27 -2.77
CA VAL A 83 7.60 -9.63 -4.20
C VAL A 83 9.00 -10.14 -4.63
N LYS A 84 10.08 -9.57 -4.09
CA LYS A 84 11.45 -10.05 -4.35
C LYS A 84 11.67 -11.46 -3.79
N THR A 85 11.18 -11.75 -2.59
CA THR A 85 11.19 -13.10 -2.02
C THR A 85 10.40 -14.07 -2.91
N GLY A 86 9.20 -13.69 -3.30
CA GLY A 86 8.37 -14.49 -4.20
C GLY A 86 8.99 -14.74 -5.57
N TYR A 87 9.80 -13.82 -6.08
CA TYR A 87 10.58 -14.05 -7.30
C TYR A 87 11.68 -15.10 -7.08
N ALA A 88 12.40 -15.03 -5.96
CA ALA A 88 13.45 -16.00 -5.62
C ALA A 88 12.88 -17.42 -5.38
N GLU A 89 11.68 -17.51 -4.83
CA GLU A 89 10.97 -18.77 -4.57
C GLU A 89 10.18 -19.30 -5.78
N GLY A 90 10.09 -18.53 -6.87
CA GLY A 90 9.39 -18.93 -8.10
C GLY A 90 7.87 -18.69 -8.11
N HIS A 91 7.32 -18.03 -7.09
CA HIS A 91 5.92 -17.60 -7.04
C HIS A 91 5.61 -16.40 -7.93
N VAL A 92 6.61 -15.54 -8.16
CA VAL A 92 6.51 -14.37 -9.04
C VAL A 92 7.40 -14.58 -10.26
N LYS A 93 6.85 -14.39 -11.45
CA LYS A 93 7.60 -14.49 -12.70
C LYS A 93 8.53 -13.27 -12.88
N LYS A 94 9.63 -13.48 -13.61
CA LYS A 94 10.65 -12.44 -13.86
C LYS A 94 10.06 -11.16 -14.47
N ASP A 95 9.21 -11.30 -15.48
CA ASP A 95 8.55 -10.18 -16.17
C ASP A 95 7.65 -9.37 -15.23
N VAL A 96 6.91 -10.06 -14.36
CA VAL A 96 6.05 -9.44 -13.34
C VAL A 96 6.89 -8.69 -12.31
N PHE A 97 7.99 -9.30 -11.85
CA PHE A 97 8.90 -8.64 -10.91
C PHE A 97 9.58 -7.39 -11.51
N GLU A 98 10.06 -7.47 -12.75
CA GLU A 98 10.65 -6.32 -13.44
C GLU A 98 9.64 -5.19 -13.64
N LYS A 99 8.39 -5.52 -13.98
CA LYS A 99 7.31 -4.53 -14.07
C LYS A 99 7.06 -3.86 -12.71
N ALA A 100 6.97 -4.65 -11.63
CA ALA A 100 6.76 -4.13 -10.29
C ALA A 100 7.88 -3.15 -9.87
N LEU A 101 9.15 -3.47 -10.17
CA LEU A 101 10.29 -2.58 -9.90
C LEU A 101 10.20 -1.26 -10.64
N ARG A 102 9.81 -1.29 -11.93
CA ARG A 102 9.66 -0.06 -12.74
C ARG A 102 8.52 0.80 -12.22
N ALA A 103 7.36 0.20 -11.94
CA ALA A 103 6.20 0.90 -11.40
C ALA A 103 6.49 1.51 -10.03
N HIS A 104 7.11 0.74 -9.12
CA HIS A 104 7.52 1.23 -7.81
C HIS A 104 8.44 2.45 -7.89
N LYS A 105 9.44 2.40 -8.79
CA LYS A 105 10.34 3.54 -9.02
C LYS A 105 9.57 4.75 -9.54
N ALA A 106 8.70 4.56 -10.54
CA ALA A 106 7.90 5.64 -11.11
C ALA A 106 7.00 6.31 -10.05
N ALA A 107 6.29 5.51 -9.24
CA ALA A 107 5.45 6.02 -8.16
C ALA A 107 6.25 6.88 -7.16
N LYS A 108 7.46 6.44 -6.79
CA LYS A 108 8.34 7.20 -5.89
C LYS A 108 8.92 8.46 -6.52
N ASP A 109 9.23 8.42 -7.81
CA ASP A 109 9.74 9.59 -8.53
C ASP A 109 8.64 10.64 -8.70
N GLU A 110 7.40 10.23 -8.96
CA GLU A 110 6.22 11.11 -9.03
C GLU A 110 5.93 11.82 -7.69
N VAL A 111 5.94 11.07 -6.58
CA VAL A 111 5.75 11.63 -5.24
C VAL A 111 6.86 12.64 -4.89
N LYS A 112 8.09 12.44 -5.39
CA LYS A 112 9.18 13.41 -5.21
C LYS A 112 9.05 14.63 -6.13
N SER A 113 8.50 14.48 -7.33
CA SER A 113 8.29 15.61 -8.24
C SER A 113 7.18 16.54 -7.75
N GLU A 114 6.10 16.03 -7.15
CA GLU A 114 5.00 16.89 -6.69
C GLU A 114 5.43 18.05 -5.76
N PRO A 115 6.19 17.83 -4.67
CA PRO A 115 6.72 18.91 -3.84
C PRO A 115 7.70 19.82 -4.59
N ARG A 116 8.57 19.24 -5.42
CA ARG A 116 9.54 19.98 -6.23
C ARG A 116 8.84 20.94 -7.20
N ASP A 117 7.80 20.48 -7.87
CA ASP A 117 7.06 21.25 -8.86
C ASP A 117 6.26 22.36 -8.17
N LYS A 118 5.62 22.07 -7.04
CA LYS A 118 4.96 23.10 -6.19
C LYS A 118 5.95 24.17 -5.72
N ALA A 119 7.16 23.79 -5.32
CA ALA A 119 8.20 24.74 -4.95
C ALA A 119 8.67 25.58 -6.16
N ALA A 120 8.91 24.95 -7.31
CA ALA A 120 9.31 25.65 -8.53
C ALA A 120 8.24 26.61 -9.06
N GLU A 121 6.96 26.27 -8.94
CA GLU A 121 5.84 27.16 -9.22
C GLU A 121 5.76 28.34 -8.24
N TRP A 122 6.00 28.09 -6.95
CA TRP A 122 6.03 29.14 -5.94
C TRP A 122 7.13 30.18 -6.22
N TYR A 123 8.35 29.73 -6.55
CA TYR A 123 9.46 30.62 -6.93
C TYR A 123 9.21 31.38 -8.23
N ARG A 124 8.58 30.75 -9.25
CA ARG A 124 8.20 31.47 -10.48
C ARG A 124 7.17 32.56 -10.23
N ARG A 125 6.30 32.40 -9.23
CA ARG A 125 5.22 33.36 -8.91
C ARG A 125 5.64 34.45 -7.93
N HIS A 126 6.55 34.17 -7.01
CA HIS A 126 6.90 35.06 -5.89
C HIS A 126 8.41 35.30 -5.73
N GLY A 127 9.24 34.81 -6.65
CA GLY A 127 10.67 35.10 -6.65
C GLY A 127 10.94 36.59 -6.93
N PRO A 128 12.02 37.15 -6.36
CA PRO A 128 12.37 38.56 -6.58
C PRO A 128 12.65 38.83 -8.07
N SER A 129 12.20 39.99 -8.53
CA SER A 129 12.34 40.51 -9.90
C SER A 129 13.79 40.69 -10.31
#